data_AF-A0A559PM98-F1
#
_entry.id   AF-A0A559PM98-F1
#
_cell.length_a   1.000
_cell.length_b   1.000
_cell.length_c   1.000
_cell.angle_alpha   90.00
_cell.angle_beta   90.00
_cell.angle_gamma   90.00
#
_symmetry.space_group_name_H-M   'P 1'
#
loop_
_entity.id
_entity.type
_entity.pdbx_description
1 polymer ?
#
loop_
_entity_poly.entity_id
_entity_poly.type
_entity_poly.pdbx_seq_one_letter_code
_entity_poly.pdbx_strand_id
1 'polypeptide(L)' 'MVYLNFTDLSEEAQNRLLEDSKKDVERKFGEDIRRYVRKNHTSFEKMIAEEALRNLYSYTFVFNI' A
#
# COMPACT_ATOMS: atom_id res chain seq x y z
N MET A 1 -15.03 7.96 15.00
CA MET A 1 -14.62 7.03 13.93
C MET A 1 -14.82 7.77 12.62
N VAL A 2 -13.79 8.43 12.10
CA VAL A 2 -13.89 9.18 10.83
C VAL A 2 -13.54 8.20 9.72
N TYR A 3 -14.50 7.90 8.85
CA TYR A 3 -14.26 7.11 7.64
C TYR A 3 -13.78 8.08 6.56
N LEU A 4 -12.46 8.21 6.42
CA LEU A 4 -11.88 8.96 5.32
C LEU A 4 -11.79 8.02 4.11
N ASN A 5 -12.60 8.29 3.09
CA ASN A 5 -12.40 7.66 1.79
C ASN A 5 -11.09 8.19 1.21
N PHE A 6 -10.19 7.29 0.82
CA PHE A 6 -8.93 7.65 0.16
C PHE A 6 -9.16 8.59 -1.04
N THR A 7 -10.28 8.42 -1.74
CA THR A 7 -10.68 9.21 -2.91
C THR A 7 -11.11 10.64 -2.58
N ASP A 8 -11.52 10.93 -1.34
CA ASP A 8 -11.96 12.26 -0.89
C ASP A 8 -10.78 13.10 -0.32
N LEU A 9 -9.58 12.51 -0.24
CA LEU A 9 -8.38 13.20 0.23
C LEU A 9 -7.73 14.03 -0.88
N SER A 10 -7.01 15.08 -0.51
CA SER A 10 -6.16 15.80 -1.48
C SER A 10 -5.13 14.87 -2.10
N GLU A 11 -4.74 15.13 -3.34
CA GLU A 11 -3.72 14.33 -4.06
C GLU A 11 -2.42 14.19 -3.25
N GLU A 12 -2.06 15.24 -2.51
CA GLU A 12 -0.89 15.24 -1.62
C GLU A 12 -1.06 14.28 -0.42
N ALA A 13 -2.25 14.22 0.19
CA ALA A 13 -2.56 13.28 1.26
C ALA A 13 -2.68 11.84 0.76
N GLN A 14 -3.24 11.64 -0.45
CA GLN A 14 -3.27 10.33 -1.11
C GLN A 14 -1.85 9.81 -1.38
N ASN A 15 -0.97 10.66 -1.92
CA ASN A 15 0.42 10.30 -2.19
C ASN A 15 1.20 9.97 -0.90
N ARG A 16 1.00 10.74 0.17
CA ARG A 16 1.61 10.43 1.47
C ARG A 16 1.16 9.08 2.02
N LEU A 17 -0.14 8.80 1.99
CA LEU A 17 -0.69 7.52 2.43
C LEU A 17 -0.21 6.35 1.56
N LEU A 18 -0.05 6.56 0.25
CA LEU A 18 0.52 5.57 -0.66
C LEU A 18 1.97 5.24 -0.32
N GLU A 19 2.80 6.24 -0.06
CA GLU A 19 4.19 6.02 0.33
C GLU A 19 4.30 5.31 1.68
N ASP A 20 3.48 5.69 2.66
CA ASP A 20 3.44 5.02 3.96
C ASP A 20 2.93 3.58 3.83
N SER A 21 1.90 3.34 3.02
CA SER A 21 1.39 1.99 2.75
C SER A 21 2.42 1.12 2.04
N LYS A 22 3.20 1.65 1.09
CA LYS A 22 4.27 0.90 0.41
C LYS A 22 5.33 0.45 1.42
N LYS A 23 5.77 1.34 2.32
CA LYS A 23 6.73 1.00 3.38
C LYS A 23 6.20 -0.08 4.31
N ASP A 24 4.91 -0.01 4.64
CA ASP A 24 4.27 -0.99 5.52
C ASP A 24 4.15 -2.37 4.85
N VAL A 25 3.79 -2.40 3.57
CA VAL A 25 3.79 -3.62 2.75
C VAL A 25 5.20 -4.17 2.60
N GLU A 26 6.21 -3.34 2.36
CA GLU A 26 7.59 -3.80 2.29
C GLU A 26 8.06 -4.40 3.62
N ARG A 27 7.72 -3.77 4.75
CA ARG A 27 8.07 -4.30 6.07
C ARG A 27 7.38 -5.63 6.39
N LYS A 28 6.11 -5.79 6.01
CA LYS A 28 5.31 -7.00 6.32
C LYS A 28 5.53 -8.14 5.32
N PHE A 29 5.60 -7.82 4.03
CA PHE A 29 5.57 -8.76 2.92
C PHE A 29 6.79 -8.68 2.01
N GLY A 30 7.75 -7.78 2.27
CA GLY A 30 8.89 -7.56 1.37
C GLY A 30 9.75 -8.80 1.14
N GLU A 31 9.92 -9.67 2.14
CA GLU A 31 10.64 -10.94 1.95
C GLU A 31 9.89 -11.91 1.03
N ASP A 32 8.57 -12.04 1.20
CA ASP A 32 7.72 -12.91 0.38
C ASP A 32 7.63 -12.39 -1.05
N ILE A 33 7.46 -11.08 -1.22
CA ILE A 33 7.44 -10.43 -2.53
C ILE A 33 8.80 -10.58 -3.21
N ARG A 34 9.93 -10.43 -2.49
CA ARG A 34 11.27 -10.69 -3.06
C ARG A 34 11.41 -12.13 -3.55
N ARG A 35 10.91 -13.10 -2.78
CA ARG A 35 10.92 -14.52 -3.18
C ARG A 35 10.05 -14.77 -4.41
N TYR A 36 8.85 -14.19 -4.45
CA TYR A 36 7.93 -14.30 -5.57
C TYR A 36 8.50 -13.67 -6.84
N VAL A 37 9.06 -12.48 -6.74
CA VAL A 37 9.70 -11.75 -7.84
C VAL A 37 10.86 -12.54 -8.43
N ARG A 38 11.72 -13.11 -7.59
CA ARG A 38 12.82 -13.97 -8.04
C ARG A 38 12.33 -15.22 -8.77
N LYS A 39 11.24 -15.82 -8.30
CA LYS A 39 10.66 -17.03 -8.91
C LYS A 39 9.95 -16.76 -10.22
N ASN A 40 9.25 -15.63 -10.33
CA ASN A 40 8.38 -15.31 -11.46
C ASN A 40 8.99 -14.27 -12.43
N HIS A 41 10.22 -13.82 -12.19
CA HIS A 41 10.91 -12.77 -12.95
C HIS A 41 10.08 -11.50 -13.13
N THR A 42 9.36 -11.08 -12.07
CA THR A 42 8.53 -9.86 -12.09
C THR A 42 9.26 -8.67 -11.50
N SER A 43 8.64 -7.48 -11.50
CA SER A 43 9.20 -6.31 -10.81
C SER A 43 8.75 -6.27 -9.35
N PHE A 44 9.71 -6.09 -8.43
CA PHE A 44 9.46 -5.92 -7.00
C PHE A 44 8.68 -4.65 -6.69
N GLU A 45 9.09 -3.54 -7.30
CA GLU A 45 8.39 -2.26 -7.12
C GLU A 45 6.94 -2.33 -7.57
N LYS A 46 6.69 -3.00 -8.70
CA LYS A 46 5.33 -3.16 -9.22
C LYS A 46 4.44 -3.93 -8.25
N MET A 47 4.97 -5.03 -7.68
CA MET A 47 4.20 -5.83 -6.71
C MET A 47 3.94 -5.09 -5.41
N ILE A 48 4.92 -4.36 -4.88
CA ILE A 48 4.74 -3.54 -3.68
C ILE A 48 3.67 -2.46 -3.92
N ALA A 49 3.70 -1.80 -5.08
CA ALA A 49 2.72 -0.76 -5.42
C ALA A 49 1.30 -1.33 -5.58
N GLU A 50 1.14 -2.47 -6.26
CA GLU A 50 -0.16 -3.14 -6.43
C GLU A 50 -0.75 -3.57 -5.08
N GLU A 51 0.06 -4.16 -4.20
CA GLU A 51 -0.41 -4.62 -2.89
C GLU A 51 -0.68 -3.44 -1.93
N ALA A 52 0.11 -2.36 -2.02
CA ALA A 52 -0.14 -1.12 -1.28
C ALA A 52 -1.45 -0.45 -1.72
N LEU A 53 -1.70 -0.35 -3.03
CA LEU A 53 -2.95 0.17 -3.56
C LEU A 53 -4.13 -0.71 -3.14
N ARG A 54 -3.99 -2.04 -3.23
CA ARG A 54 -5.03 -2.97 -2.80
C ARG A 54 -5.38 -2.82 -1.33
N ASN A 55 -4.37 -2.63 -0.46
CA ASN A 55 -4.59 -2.30 0.95
C ASN A 55 -5.30 -0.96 1.11
N LEU A 56 -4.87 0.08 0.39
CA LEU A 56 -5.47 1.40 0.48
C LEU A 56 -6.94 1.45 0.03
N TYR A 57 -7.27 0.77 -1.07
CA TYR A 57 -8.62 0.73 -1.62
C TYR A 57 -9.53 -0.29 -0.93
N SER A 58 -8.97 -1.32 -0.27
CA SER A 58 -9.77 -2.33 0.46
C SER A 58 -9.98 -1.99 1.94
N TYR A 59 -9.08 -1.22 2.56
CA TYR A 59 -9.27 -0.78 3.95
C TYR A 59 -10.07 0.52 4.00
N THR A 60 -11.24 0.46 4.65
CA THR A 60 -11.84 1.65 5.24
C THR A 60 -10.88 2.14 6.33
N PHE A 61 -10.09 3.18 6.06
CA PHE A 61 -9.17 3.71 7.05
C PHE A 61 -9.97 4.26 8.22
N VAL A 62 -9.86 3.58 9.35
CA VAL A 62 -10.36 4.05 10.63
C VAL A 62 -9.21 4.77 11.32
N PHE A 63 -9.19 6.09 11.22
CA PHE A 63 -8.35 6.89 12.08
C PHE A 63 -8.97 6.91 13.48
N ASN A 64 -8.28 6.34 14.47
CA ASN A 64 -8.52 6.65 15.87
C ASN A 64 -7.78 7.96 16.17
N ILE A 65 -8.54 9.03 16.34
CA ILE A 65 -8.09 10.31 16.90
C ILE A 65 -8.51 10.32 18.37
#